data_AF-A0A969VYK5-F1
#
_entry.id   AF-A0A969VYK5-F1
#
_cell.length_a   1.000
_cell.length_b   1.000
_cell.length_c   1.000
_cell.angle_alpha   90.00
_cell.angle_beta   90.00
_cell.angle_gamma   90.00
#
_symmetry.space_group_name_H-M   'P 1'
#
loop_
_entity.id
_entity.type
_entity.pdbx_description
1 polymer ?
#
loop_
_entity_poly.entity_id
_entity_poly.type
_entity_poly.pdbx_seq_one_letter_code
_entity_poly.pdbx_strand_id
1 'polypeptide(L)'
;DRLEQIEKPTRAVRDYLNALNEAGGLASGRKQPKMISPTDPASAWTSMAHKRAQFGYGLNYLIDTEHAVIVDVEATPARTYDEVAATKTMIERTEASFGLKPDRRAADTAYGTGKFLGWLVDEQKWPAPQSDTSS
;
A
#
# COMPACT_ATOMS: atom_id res chain seq x y z
N ASP A 1 19.66 20.07 33.84
CA ASP A 1 19.16 18.72 34.11
C ASP A 1 18.95 17.98 32.80
N ARG A 2 19.78 16.95 32.60
CA ARG A 2 19.86 15.87 31.59
C ARG A 2 19.12 15.82 30.23
N LEU A 3 18.67 16.93 29.61
CA LEU A 3 17.97 16.85 28.31
C LEU A 3 18.71 17.41 27.06
N GLU A 4 19.99 17.79 27.15
CA GLU A 4 20.74 18.30 25.99
C GLU A 4 22.08 17.58 25.72
N GLN A 5 22.08 16.25 25.82
CA GLN A 5 23.10 15.44 25.16
C GLN A 5 22.42 14.40 24.30
N ILE A 6 21.83 14.86 23.20
CA ILE A 6 21.49 13.96 22.09
C ILE A 6 22.83 13.56 21.48
N GLU A 7 23.31 12.39 21.87
CA GLU A 7 24.45 11.72 21.26
C GLU A 7 24.24 11.72 19.74
N LYS A 8 25.19 12.30 19.00
CA LYS A 8 25.05 12.41 17.54
C LYS A 8 24.93 10.99 16.98
N PRO A 9 23.87 10.67 16.23
CA PRO A 9 23.68 9.32 15.70
C PRO A 9 24.88 8.94 14.84
N THR A 10 25.32 7.68 14.99
CA THR A 10 26.41 7.13 14.18
C THR A 10 26.07 7.24 12.70
N ARG A 11 27.09 7.20 11.83
CA ARG A 11 26.88 7.26 10.38
C ARG A 11 25.88 6.19 9.91
N ALA A 12 26.01 4.95 10.39
CA ALA A 12 25.10 3.86 10.04
C ALA A 12 23.64 4.14 10.42
N VAL A 13 23.40 4.73 11.60
CA VAL A 13 22.05 5.13 12.03
C VAL A 13 21.50 6.24 11.14
N ARG A 14 22.33 7.22 10.77
CA ARG A 14 21.91 8.30 9.87
C ARG A 14 21.59 7.79 8.46
N ASP A 15 22.45 6.96 7.91
CA ASP A 15 22.29 6.37 6.58
C ASP A 15 21.02 5.49 6.55
N TYR A 16 20.77 4.72 7.61
CA TYR A 16 19.53 3.97 7.79
C TYR A 16 18.28 4.86 7.85
N LEU A 17 18.31 5.93 8.66
CA LEU A 17 17.19 6.88 8.77
C LEU A 17 16.95 7.64 7.45
N ASN A 18 18.00 7.97 6.71
CA ASN A 18 17.89 8.60 5.39
C ASN A 18 17.26 7.64 4.38
N ALA A 19 17.73 6.39 4.33
CA ALA A 19 17.16 5.36 3.47
C ALA A 19 15.68 5.09 3.81
N LEU A 20 15.31 5.08 5.09
CA LEU A 20 13.91 5.01 5.52
C LEU A 20 13.09 6.23 5.10
N ASN A 21 13.68 7.43 5.11
CA ASN A 21 13.00 8.65 4.68
C ASN A 21 12.79 8.69 3.15
N GLU A 22 13.75 8.16 2.38
CA GLU A 22 13.65 7.97 0.94
C GLU A 22 12.65 6.88 0.56
N ALA A 23 12.75 5.69 1.16
CA ALA A 23 11.85 4.55 0.92
C ALA A 23 10.44 4.78 1.46
N GLY A 24 10.33 5.47 2.59
CA GLY A 24 9.08 5.85 3.23
C GLY A 24 8.41 7.06 2.59
N GLY A 25 8.96 7.56 1.47
CA GLY A 25 8.51 8.70 0.69
C GLY A 25 7.04 9.00 0.92
N LEU A 26 6.77 9.89 1.88
CA LEU A 26 5.44 10.38 2.10
C LEU A 26 5.09 11.09 0.80
N ALA A 27 4.22 10.48 -0.02
CA ALA A 27 3.71 11.10 -1.24
C ALA A 27 3.48 12.59 -0.95
N SER A 28 4.14 13.46 -1.72
CA SER A 28 4.23 14.90 -1.44
C SER A 28 2.84 15.45 -1.06
N GLY A 29 2.71 15.97 0.16
CA GLY A 29 1.43 16.48 0.69
C GLY A 29 0.74 15.61 1.75
N ARG A 30 1.34 14.49 2.21
CA ARG A 30 0.78 13.70 3.33
C ARG A 30 0.85 14.44 4.66
N LYS A 31 -0.22 14.33 5.45
CA LYS A 31 -0.26 14.76 6.84
C LYS A 31 0.56 13.80 7.71
N GLN A 32 1.36 14.35 8.61
CA GLN A 32 2.12 13.56 9.59
C GLN A 32 1.17 12.66 10.41
N PRO A 33 1.52 11.38 10.61
CA PRO A 33 0.69 10.46 11.39
C PRO A 33 0.63 10.91 12.85
N LYS A 34 -0.52 10.70 13.51
CA LYS A 34 -0.71 11.07 14.92
C LYS A 34 0.13 10.23 15.88
N MET A 35 0.51 9.03 15.46
CA MET A 35 1.32 8.11 16.25
C MET A 35 2.26 7.34 15.32
N ILE A 36 3.48 7.12 15.78
CA ILE A 36 4.55 6.40 15.09
C ILE A 36 4.95 5.24 16.00
N SER A 37 5.17 4.06 15.43
CA SER A 37 5.62 2.91 16.21
C SER A 37 7.04 3.14 16.73
N PRO A 38 7.33 2.82 18.01
CA PRO A 38 8.69 2.88 18.53
C PRO A 38 9.65 1.85 17.91
N THR A 39 9.12 0.73 17.39
CA THR A 39 9.95 -0.38 16.87
C THR A 39 10.10 -0.35 15.36
N ASP A 40 9.11 0.20 14.64
CA ASP A 40 9.13 0.27 13.18
C ASP A 40 8.37 1.51 12.68
N PRO A 41 9.07 2.64 12.44
CA PRO A 41 8.45 3.90 12.01
C PRO A 41 7.70 3.82 10.68
N ALA A 42 7.95 2.81 9.84
CA ALA A 42 7.27 2.64 8.56
C ALA A 42 5.87 2.02 8.71
N SER A 43 5.61 1.28 9.79
CA SER A 43 4.30 0.71 10.08
C SER A 43 3.22 1.77 10.31
N ALA A 44 1.97 1.47 9.98
CA ALA A 44 0.85 2.39 10.19
C ALA A 44 -0.05 1.98 11.35
N TRP A 45 -0.50 2.97 12.12
CA TRP A 45 -1.55 2.78 13.12
C TRP A 45 -2.88 2.47 12.44
N THR A 46 -3.39 1.26 12.66
CA THR A 46 -4.63 0.74 12.06
C THR A 46 -5.54 0.11 13.11
N SER A 47 -6.84 0.18 12.86
CA SER A 47 -7.86 -0.49 13.68
C SER A 47 -8.38 -1.70 12.91
N MET A 48 -8.02 -2.91 13.33
CA MET A 48 -8.70 -4.11 12.84
C MET A 48 -10.04 -4.28 13.54
N ALA A 49 -11.08 -4.65 12.79
CA ALA A 49 -12.44 -4.82 13.30
C ALA A 49 -12.46 -5.57 14.65
N HIS A 50 -13.01 -4.91 15.68
CA HIS A 50 -13.18 -5.40 17.05
C HIS A 50 -11.90 -5.63 17.88
N LYS A 51 -10.72 -5.25 17.40
CA LYS A 51 -9.46 -5.30 18.18
C LYS A 51 -9.00 -3.90 18.57
N ARG A 52 -8.15 -3.84 19.60
CA ARG A 52 -7.40 -2.61 19.91
C ARG A 52 -6.59 -2.24 18.68
N ALA A 53 -6.50 -0.95 18.38
CA ALA A 53 -5.67 -0.49 17.28
C ALA A 53 -4.19 -0.87 17.51
N GLN A 54 -3.50 -1.17 16.42
CA GLN A 54 -2.15 -1.72 16.39
C GLN A 54 -1.38 -1.10 15.23
N PHE A 55 -0.05 -1.23 15.28
CA PHE A 55 0.81 -0.89 14.16
C PHE A 55 0.96 -2.10 13.24
N GLY A 56 0.80 -1.89 11.93
CA GLY A 56 0.91 -2.99 10.98
C GLY A 56 1.02 -2.57 9.52
N TYR A 57 1.03 -3.61 8.68
CA TYR A 57 1.11 -3.54 7.23
C TYR A 57 -0.12 -4.23 6.61
N GLY A 58 -0.57 -3.70 5.48
CA GLY A 58 -1.41 -4.41 4.53
C GLY A 58 -0.54 -5.27 3.62
N LEU A 59 -0.94 -6.52 3.43
CA LEU A 59 -0.35 -7.40 2.43
C LEU A 59 -1.29 -7.48 1.24
N ASN A 60 -0.89 -6.84 0.13
CA ASN A 60 -1.69 -6.77 -1.07
C ASN A 60 -1.22 -7.86 -2.03
N TYR A 61 -2.17 -8.63 -2.57
CA TYR A 61 -1.88 -9.75 -3.48
C TYR A 61 -2.62 -9.55 -4.79
N LEU A 62 -1.94 -9.85 -5.90
CA LEU A 62 -2.59 -10.11 -7.17
C LEU A 62 -2.63 -11.63 -7.35
N ILE A 63 -3.83 -12.16 -7.53
CA ILE A 63 -4.08 -13.59 -7.58
C ILE A 63 -4.69 -13.94 -8.93
N ASP A 64 -4.10 -14.91 -9.62
CA ASP A 64 -4.78 -15.64 -10.68
C ASP A 64 -5.78 -16.60 -10.03
N THR A 65 -7.06 -16.26 -10.18
CA THR A 65 -8.17 -17.02 -9.59
C THR A 65 -8.46 -18.33 -10.31
N GLU A 66 -8.06 -18.48 -11.58
CA GLU A 66 -8.27 -19.72 -12.33
C GLU A 66 -7.28 -20.80 -11.86
N HIS A 67 -6.02 -20.40 -11.64
CA HIS A 67 -4.95 -21.32 -11.25
C HIS A 67 -4.64 -21.31 -9.75
N ALA A 68 -5.29 -20.43 -8.97
CA ALA A 68 -5.05 -20.22 -7.54
C ALA A 68 -3.58 -19.87 -7.21
N VAL A 69 -2.96 -19.04 -8.05
CA VAL A 69 -1.56 -18.61 -7.92
C VAL A 69 -1.47 -17.14 -7.54
N ILE A 70 -0.65 -16.82 -6.55
CA ILE A 70 -0.25 -15.43 -6.27
C ILE A 70 0.78 -15.03 -7.33
N VAL A 71 0.43 -14.08 -8.19
CA VAL A 71 1.29 -13.62 -9.29
C VAL A 71 2.12 -12.40 -8.91
N ASP A 72 1.67 -11.62 -7.93
CA ASP A 72 2.41 -10.48 -7.39
C ASP A 72 2.00 -10.19 -5.94
N VAL A 73 2.92 -9.60 -5.17
CA VAL A 73 2.71 -9.16 -3.78
C VAL A 73 3.35 -7.79 -3.55
N GLU A 74 2.67 -6.92 -2.83
CA GLU A 74 3.22 -5.65 -2.37
C GLU A 74 2.76 -5.38 -0.92
N ALA A 75 3.72 -5.23 -0.02
CA ALA A 75 3.43 -4.85 1.36
C ALA A 75 3.39 -3.33 1.48
N THR A 76 2.36 -2.79 2.11
CA THR A 76 2.26 -1.35 2.39
C THR A 76 1.93 -1.10 3.85
N PRO A 77 2.31 0.04 4.43
CA PRO A 77 1.79 0.44 5.73
C PRO A 77 0.26 0.37 5.70
N ALA A 78 -0.38 -0.20 6.74
CA ALA A 78 -1.82 -0.48 6.78
C ALA A 78 -2.70 0.79 6.72
N ARG A 79 -2.84 1.33 5.50
CA ARG A 79 -3.55 2.56 5.14
C ARG A 79 -4.20 2.31 3.80
N THR A 80 -5.52 2.50 3.72
CA THR A 80 -6.30 2.24 2.51
C THR A 80 -5.77 2.96 1.27
N TYR A 81 -5.24 4.18 1.41
CA TYR A 81 -4.64 4.89 0.28
C TYR A 81 -3.40 4.18 -0.27
N ASP A 82 -2.54 3.67 0.61
CA ASP A 82 -1.29 3.00 0.21
C ASP A 82 -1.58 1.62 -0.40
N GLU A 83 -2.60 0.92 0.11
CA GLU A 83 -3.13 -0.32 -0.48
C GLU A 83 -3.60 -0.10 -1.94
N VAL A 84 -4.41 0.93 -2.18
CA VAL A 84 -4.89 1.25 -3.54
C VAL A 84 -3.76 1.68 -4.48
N ALA A 85 -2.75 2.40 -3.97
CA ALA A 85 -1.58 2.79 -4.75
C ALA A 85 -0.71 1.57 -5.12
N ALA A 86 -0.55 0.61 -4.21
CA ALA A 86 0.15 -0.65 -4.48
C ALA A 86 -0.51 -1.43 -5.62
N THR A 87 -1.85 -1.45 -5.69
CA THR A 87 -2.56 -2.16 -6.77
C THR A 87 -2.16 -1.66 -8.17
N LYS A 88 -2.00 -0.34 -8.36
CA LYS A 88 -1.56 0.20 -9.66
C LYS A 88 -0.19 -0.33 -10.05
N THR A 89 0.75 -0.21 -9.10
CA THR A 89 2.14 -0.66 -9.26
C THR A 89 2.21 -2.15 -9.59
N MET A 90 1.44 -2.98 -8.87
CA MET A 90 1.42 -4.43 -9.09
C MET A 90 0.83 -4.80 -10.45
N ILE A 91 -0.23 -4.11 -10.90
CA ILE A 91 -0.81 -4.34 -12.22
C ILE A 91 0.21 -4.05 -13.32
N GLU A 92 0.84 -2.87 -13.28
CA GLU A 92 1.84 -2.46 -14.27
C GLU A 92 3.07 -3.38 -14.24
N ARG A 93 3.56 -3.72 -13.04
CA ARG A 93 4.70 -4.62 -12.83
C ARG A 93 4.43 -6.02 -13.35
N THR A 94 3.25 -6.57 -13.07
CA THR A 94 2.85 -7.90 -13.54
C THR A 94 2.72 -7.94 -15.05
N GLU A 95 2.12 -6.91 -15.66
CA GLU A 95 2.03 -6.80 -17.11
C GLU A 95 3.42 -6.70 -17.76
N ALA A 96 4.30 -5.84 -17.22
CA ALA A 96 5.65 -5.68 -17.73
C ALA A 96 6.51 -6.94 -17.57
N SER A 97 6.32 -7.70 -16.48
CA SER A 97 7.15 -8.87 -16.17
C SER A 97 6.67 -10.14 -16.87
N PHE A 98 5.35 -10.32 -16.99
CA PHE A 98 4.75 -11.58 -17.44
C PHE A 98 3.83 -11.45 -18.64
N GLY A 99 3.50 -10.24 -19.09
CA GLY A 99 2.55 -10.00 -20.18
C GLY A 99 1.11 -10.39 -19.84
N LEU A 100 0.78 -10.58 -18.56
CA LEU A 100 -0.54 -11.04 -18.13
C LEU A 100 -1.57 -9.90 -18.17
N LYS A 101 -2.65 -10.12 -18.93
CA LYS A 101 -3.82 -9.24 -19.01
C LYS A 101 -5.08 -10.05 -18.69
N PRO A 102 -5.65 -9.92 -17.48
CA PRO A 102 -6.84 -10.69 -17.13
C PRO A 102 -8.07 -10.20 -17.90
N ASP A 103 -8.99 -11.10 -18.23
CA ASP A 103 -10.27 -10.73 -18.84
C ASP A 103 -11.27 -10.15 -17.83
N ARG A 104 -11.13 -10.55 -16.56
CA ARG A 104 -12.00 -10.14 -15.44
C ARG A 104 -11.17 -9.84 -14.21
N ARG A 105 -11.61 -8.86 -13.41
CA ARG A 105 -10.96 -8.50 -12.15
C ARG A 105 -12.00 -8.45 -11.04
N ALA A 106 -11.66 -9.04 -9.91
CA ALA A 106 -12.40 -8.91 -8.66
C ALA A 106 -11.44 -8.34 -7.60
N ALA A 107 -11.96 -7.45 -6.77
CA ALA A 107 -11.22 -6.84 -5.67
C ALA A 107 -12.18 -6.53 -4.51
N ASP A 108 -11.61 -6.36 -3.31
CA ASP A 108 -12.38 -5.89 -2.16
C ASP A 108 -12.94 -4.46 -2.41
N THR A 109 -14.06 -4.15 -1.76
CA THR A 109 -14.72 -2.83 -1.83
C THR A 109 -13.76 -1.67 -1.51
N ALA A 110 -12.76 -1.88 -0.64
CA ALA A 110 -11.75 -0.87 -0.32
C ALA A 110 -10.98 -0.38 -1.57
N TYR A 111 -10.84 -1.22 -2.60
CA TYR A 111 -10.20 -0.87 -3.86
C TYR A 111 -11.13 -0.11 -4.82
N GLY A 112 -12.44 -0.09 -4.57
CA GLY A 112 -13.47 0.52 -5.42
C GLY A 112 -13.56 2.05 -5.36
N THR A 113 -12.49 2.76 -4.98
CA THR A 113 -12.54 4.23 -4.90
C THR A 113 -12.72 4.83 -6.30
N GLY A 114 -13.55 5.87 -6.44
CA GLY A 114 -13.85 6.47 -7.75
C GLY A 114 -12.60 6.92 -8.54
N LYS A 115 -11.56 7.40 -7.85
CA LYS A 115 -10.27 7.74 -8.47
C LYS A 115 -9.54 6.53 -9.05
N PHE A 116 -9.59 5.39 -8.36
CA PHE A 116 -8.96 4.16 -8.83
C PHE A 116 -9.74 3.55 -10.00
N LEU A 117 -11.07 3.55 -9.91
CA LEU A 117 -11.93 3.09 -11.01
C LEU A 117 -11.77 3.95 -12.26
N GLY A 118 -11.70 5.28 -12.12
CA GLY A 118 -11.41 6.19 -13.23
C GLY A 118 -10.05 5.88 -13.88
N TRP A 119 -9.01 5.65 -13.08
CA TRP A 119 -7.70 5.23 -13.59
C TRP A 119 -7.74 3.92 -14.39
N LEU A 120 -8.47 2.91 -13.90
CA LEU A 120 -8.63 1.64 -14.63
C LEU A 120 -9.29 1.85 -16.01
N VAL A 121 -10.33 2.67 -16.07
CA VAL A 121 -11.07 2.90 -17.33
C VAL A 121 -10.28 3.80 -18.28
N ASP A 122 -9.74 4.91 -17.78
CA ASP A 122 -9.18 5.96 -18.63
C ASP A 122 -7.74 5.65 -19.06
N GLU A 123 -6.93 5.11 -18.16
CA GLU A 123 -5.50 4.87 -18.41
C GLU A 123 -5.25 3.43 -18.85
N GLN A 124 -5.76 2.45 -18.10
CA GLN A 124 -5.59 1.03 -18.42
C GLN A 124 -6.57 0.51 -19.49
N LYS A 125 -7.44 1.39 -20.00
CA LYS A 125 -8.44 1.09 -21.05
C LYS A 125 -9.36 -0.08 -20.67
N TRP A 126 -9.65 -0.22 -19.39
CA TRP A 126 -10.51 -1.28 -18.88
C TRP A 126 -12.00 -0.96 -19.11
N PRO A 127 -12.85 -1.97 -19.39
CA PRO A 127 -14.29 -1.79 -19.32
C PRO A 127 -14.74 -1.18 -17.98
N ALA A 128 -15.77 -0.34 -18.03
CA ALA A 128 -16.37 0.24 -16.83
C ALA A 128 -16.81 -0.85 -15.84
N PRO A 129 -16.71 -0.62 -14.52
CA PRO A 129 -17.12 -1.58 -13.51
C PRO A 129 -18.58 -1.98 -13.72
N GLN A 130 -18.84 -3.28 -13.75
CA GLN A 130 -20.21 -3.79 -13.77
C GLN A 130 -20.74 -3.77 -12.34
N SER A 131 -21.86 -3.09 -12.10
CA SER A 131 -22.58 -3.24 -10.85
C SER A 131 -23.13 -4.66 -10.77
N ASP A 132 -22.74 -5.43 -9.76
CA ASP A 132 -23.38 -6.70 -9.48
C ASP A 132 -24.79 -6.41 -8.97
N THR A 133 -25.79 -6.55 -9.85
CA THR A 133 -27.21 -6.35 -9.52
C THR A 133 -27.83 -7.59 -8.88
N SER A 134 -27.03 -8.58 -8.50
CA SER A 134 -27.49 -9.81 -7.87
C SER A 134 -27.79 -9.55 -6.39
N SER A 135 -29.04 -9.16 -6.12
CA SER A 135 -29.66 -9.18 -4.78
C SER A 135 -30.43 -10.48 -4.57
#